data_AF-A0AAV6R210-F1
#
_entry.id   AF-A0AAV6R210-F1
#
_cell.length_a   1.000
_cell.length_b   1.000
_cell.length_c   1.000
_cell.angle_alpha   90.00
_cell.angle_beta   90.00
_cell.angle_gamma   90.00
#
_symmetry.space_group_name_H-M   'P 1'
#
loop_
_entity.id
_entity.type
_entity.pdbx_description
1 polymer ?
#
loop_
_entity_poly.entity_id
_entity_poly.type
_entity_poly.pdbx_seq_one_letter_code
_entity_poly.pdbx_strand_id
1 'polypeptide(L)'
;MKFHLFPRAQKKEVKVNAETRDILFLATTVYHIFQRTHALKGLSEAEKVFHISRIVKKTRKGLAVFYEQVPDISKAKVLAKVVVQDLKEKYGDKLKCMLLEQNVDVEAIVVFHLRRRTEKLFKQTKKSSNWALSFTEIYCLISFVIFVSAALIFSFVL
;
A
#
# COMPACT_ATOMS: atom_id res chain seq x y z
N MET A 1 -6.73 38.20 -35.76
CA MET A 1 -7.03 37.02 -34.92
C MET A 1 -5.82 36.71 -34.05
N LYS A 2 -5.88 37.05 -32.74
CA LYS A 2 -4.83 36.70 -31.76
C LYS A 2 -5.30 35.48 -30.98
N PHE A 3 -4.63 34.35 -31.17
CA PHE A 3 -4.85 33.17 -30.35
C PHE A 3 -4.15 33.40 -29.01
N HIS A 4 -4.92 33.62 -27.95
CA HIS A 4 -4.41 33.58 -26.59
C HIS A 4 -4.08 32.12 -26.26
N LEU A 5 -2.78 31.80 -26.21
CA LEU A 5 -2.29 30.55 -25.64
C LEU A 5 -2.74 30.49 -24.17
N PHE A 6 -3.55 29.49 -23.84
CA PHE A 6 -3.84 29.13 -22.45
C PHE A 6 -2.53 28.82 -21.72
N PRO A 7 -2.28 29.39 -20.54
CA PRO A 7 -1.13 29.02 -19.74
C PRO A 7 -1.29 27.55 -19.32
N ARG A 8 -0.31 26.72 -19.70
CA ARG A 8 -0.19 25.34 -19.20
C ARG A 8 -0.17 25.42 -17.67
N ALA A 9 -1.20 24.88 -17.03
CA ALA A 9 -1.23 24.68 -15.60
C ALA A 9 0.03 23.88 -15.21
N GLN A 10 0.98 24.54 -14.55
CA GLN A 10 2.09 23.85 -13.91
C GLN A 10 1.49 22.91 -12.88
N LYS A 11 1.60 21.60 -13.12
CA LYS A 11 1.30 20.55 -12.15
C LYS A 11 2.21 20.79 -10.95
N LYS A 12 1.70 21.48 -9.93
CA LYS A 12 2.31 21.51 -8.60
C LYS A 12 2.28 20.07 -8.09
N GLU A 13 3.40 19.36 -8.17
CA GLU A 13 3.57 18.10 -7.47
C GLU A 13 3.42 18.39 -5.98
N VAL A 14 2.25 18.08 -5.45
CA VAL A 14 2.03 18.01 -4.00
C VAL A 14 2.98 16.91 -3.52
N LYS A 15 4.08 17.30 -2.86
CA LYS A 15 4.91 16.35 -2.11
C LYS A 15 4.04 15.80 -0.98
N VAL A 16 3.33 14.70 -1.27
CA VAL A 16 2.50 14.00 -0.30
C VAL A 16 3.44 13.48 0.78
N ASN A 17 3.37 14.06 1.97
CA ASN A 17 4.17 13.64 3.11
C ASN A 17 3.98 12.14 3.36
N ALA A 18 5.01 11.43 3.82
CA ALA A 18 4.94 9.99 4.03
C ALA A 18 3.83 9.60 5.03
N GLU A 19 3.52 10.50 5.97
CA GLU A 19 2.39 10.41 6.91
C GLU A 19 1.01 10.64 6.27
N THR A 20 0.94 11.25 5.09
CA THR A 20 -0.31 11.33 4.35
C THR A 20 -0.49 10.06 3.51
N ARG A 21 0.61 9.45 3.06
CA ARG A 21 0.58 8.22 2.25
C ARG A 21 0.13 7.01 3.05
N ASP A 22 0.60 6.82 4.30
CA ASP A 22 0.17 5.70 5.15
C ASP A 22 -1.33 5.81 5.50
N ILE A 23 -1.80 7.00 5.86
CA ILE A 23 -3.21 7.26 6.16
C ILE A 23 -4.06 6.98 4.93
N LEU A 24 -3.65 7.48 3.75
CA LEU A 24 -4.39 7.26 2.51
C LEU A 24 -4.42 5.77 2.15
N PHE A 25 -3.29 5.07 2.26
CA PHE A 25 -3.21 3.63 2.02
C PHE A 25 -4.15 2.84 2.95
N LEU A 26 -4.14 3.15 4.25
CA LEU A 26 -5.01 2.50 5.23
C LEU A 26 -6.48 2.83 4.98
N ALA A 27 -6.81 4.09 4.70
CA ALA A 27 -8.17 4.52 4.40
C ALA A 27 -8.71 3.82 3.16
N THR A 28 -7.93 3.75 2.08
CA THR A 28 -8.31 3.01 0.86
C THR A 28 -8.46 1.51 1.12
N THR A 29 -7.57 0.92 1.93
CA THR A 29 -7.67 -0.50 2.30
C THR A 29 -8.96 -0.78 3.08
N VAL A 30 -9.23 0.01 4.12
CA VAL A 30 -10.42 -0.11 4.96
C VAL A 30 -11.69 0.10 4.12
N TYR A 31 -11.72 1.14 3.29
CA TYR A 31 -12.82 1.38 2.36
C TYR A 31 -13.11 0.17 1.46
N HIS A 32 -12.07 -0.46 0.90
CA HIS A 32 -12.25 -1.66 0.09
C HIS A 32 -12.72 -2.89 0.89
N ILE A 33 -12.31 -3.04 2.16
CA ILE A 33 -12.83 -4.09 3.05
C ILE A 33 -14.34 -3.90 3.23
N PHE A 34 -14.75 -2.68 3.55
CA PHE A 34 -16.15 -2.28 3.72
C PHE A 34 -17.00 -2.48 2.44
N GLN A 35 -16.46 -2.11 1.27
CA GLN A 35 -17.12 -2.37 -0.01
C GLN A 35 -17.30 -3.87 -0.29
N ARG A 36 -16.24 -4.67 -0.08
CA ARG A 36 -16.27 -6.13 -0.35
C ARG A 36 -17.20 -6.90 0.57
N THR A 37 -17.44 -6.40 1.77
CA THR A 37 -18.35 -6.99 2.75
C THR A 37 -19.76 -6.40 2.66
N HIS A 38 -19.97 -5.42 1.78
CA HIS A 38 -21.21 -4.65 1.66
C HIS A 38 -21.68 -4.02 2.98
N ALA A 39 -20.76 -3.80 3.93
CA ALA A 39 -21.08 -3.29 5.26
C ALA A 39 -21.56 -1.83 5.23
N LEU A 40 -21.13 -1.03 4.26
CA LEU A 40 -21.56 0.37 4.13
C LEU A 40 -22.87 0.56 3.36
N LYS A 41 -23.52 -0.52 2.90
CA LYS A 41 -24.75 -0.41 2.10
C LYS A 41 -25.88 0.11 2.99
N GLY A 42 -26.48 1.24 2.59
CA GLY A 42 -27.59 1.87 3.33
C GLY A 42 -27.17 2.90 4.38
N LEU A 43 -25.87 3.11 4.60
CA LEU A 43 -25.36 4.17 5.48
C LEU A 43 -25.26 5.50 4.74
N SER A 44 -25.43 6.60 5.48
CA SER A 44 -25.13 7.96 5.00
C SER A 44 -23.63 8.16 4.77
N GLU A 45 -23.24 9.16 3.96
CA GLU A 45 -21.82 9.47 3.75
C GLU A 45 -21.09 9.82 5.05
N ALA A 46 -21.74 10.52 5.98
CA ALA A 46 -21.18 10.85 7.29
C ALA A 46 -20.87 9.58 8.11
N GLU A 47 -21.78 8.61 8.14
CA GLU A 47 -21.57 7.33 8.83
C GLU A 47 -20.47 6.49 8.17
N LYS A 48 -20.40 6.50 6.84
CA LYS A 48 -19.30 5.83 6.11
C LYS A 48 -17.95 6.38 6.53
N VAL A 49 -17.81 7.71 6.50
CA VAL A 49 -16.57 8.40 6.91
C VAL A 49 -16.25 8.11 8.37
N PHE A 50 -17.25 8.10 9.25
CA PHE A 50 -17.08 7.75 10.66
C PHE A 50 -16.51 6.33 10.84
N HIS A 51 -17.13 5.32 10.25
CA HIS A 51 -16.66 3.93 10.41
C HIS A 51 -15.28 3.70 9.79
N ILE A 52 -14.99 4.29 8.63
CA ILE A 52 -13.66 4.18 7.99
C ILE A 52 -12.60 4.85 8.85
N SER A 53 -12.81 6.11 9.24
CA SER A 53 -11.84 6.87 10.04
C SER A 53 -11.58 6.24 11.40
N ARG A 54 -12.61 5.68 12.04
CA ARG A 54 -12.51 4.91 13.28
C ARG A 54 -11.53 3.74 13.17
N ILE A 55 -11.74 2.85 12.20
CA ILE A 55 -10.88 1.67 11.99
C ILE A 55 -9.47 2.08 11.59
N VAL A 56 -9.32 3.09 10.72
CA VAL A 56 -8.00 3.62 10.33
C VAL A 56 -7.24 4.14 11.55
N LYS A 57 -7.88 4.96 12.40
CA LYS A 57 -7.26 5.52 13.61
C LYS A 57 -6.80 4.44 14.57
N LYS A 58 -7.61 3.42 14.82
CA LYS A 58 -7.23 2.30 15.71
C LYS A 58 -6.11 1.44 15.10
N THR A 59 -6.17 1.18 13.80
CA THR A 59 -5.14 0.41 13.10
C THR A 59 -3.80 1.11 13.14
N ARG A 60 -3.78 2.43 12.87
CA ARG A 60 -2.58 3.26 12.87
C ARG A 60 -1.90 3.34 14.24
N LYS A 61 -2.67 3.47 15.32
CA LYS A 61 -2.16 3.69 16.70
C LYS A 61 -1.12 2.69 17.23
N GLY A 62 -0.95 1.53 16.62
CA GLY A 62 0.08 0.56 17.00
C GLY A 62 0.68 -0.16 15.81
N LEU A 63 0.55 0.42 14.61
CA LEU A 63 1.33 0.00 13.47
C LEU A 63 2.72 0.60 13.66
N ALA A 64 3.79 -0.19 13.58
CA ALA A 64 5.13 0.37 13.45
C ALA A 64 5.24 1.01 12.05
N VAL A 65 5.01 2.32 11.97
CA VAL A 65 4.99 3.02 10.68
C VAL A 65 6.43 3.23 10.20
N PHE A 66 6.84 2.46 9.21
CA PHE A 66 8.06 2.71 8.44
C PHE A 66 7.69 3.57 7.24
N TYR A 67 7.74 4.89 7.43
CA TYR A 67 7.29 5.92 6.48
C TYR A 67 7.91 5.80 5.08
N GLU A 68 9.14 5.28 4.98
CA GLU A 68 9.84 5.06 3.72
C GLU A 68 9.32 3.84 2.92
N GLN A 69 8.47 3.02 3.52
CA GLN A 69 8.11 1.69 3.01
C GLN A 69 6.60 1.53 2.78
N VAL A 70 5.86 2.64 2.76
CA VAL A 70 4.42 2.62 2.46
C VAL A 70 4.22 2.07 1.05
N PRO A 71 3.53 0.93 0.89
CA PRO A 71 3.30 0.33 -0.41
C PRO A 71 2.43 1.24 -1.28
N ASP A 72 2.50 1.04 -2.60
CA ASP A 72 1.63 1.73 -3.55
C ASP A 72 0.13 1.51 -3.21
N ILE A 73 -0.67 2.55 -3.39
CA ILE A 73 -2.13 2.54 -3.16
C ILE A 73 -2.82 1.42 -3.95
N SER A 74 -2.30 1.05 -5.11
CA SER A 74 -2.78 -0.10 -5.90
C SER A 74 -2.77 -1.42 -5.12
N LYS A 75 -1.84 -1.59 -4.16
CA LYS A 75 -1.78 -2.79 -3.30
C LYS A 75 -2.85 -2.80 -2.21
N ALA A 76 -3.50 -1.67 -1.93
CA ALA A 76 -4.58 -1.58 -0.93
C ALA A 76 -5.76 -2.51 -1.26
N LYS A 77 -6.14 -2.61 -2.53
CA LYS A 77 -7.23 -3.49 -3.00
C LYS A 77 -6.90 -4.97 -2.82
N VAL A 78 -5.63 -5.35 -3.03
CA VAL A 78 -5.15 -6.72 -2.83
C VAL A 78 -5.10 -7.05 -1.34
N LEU A 79 -4.55 -6.15 -0.53
CA LEU A 79 -4.52 -6.30 0.92
C LEU A 79 -5.93 -6.44 1.50
N ALA A 80 -6.87 -5.60 1.07
CA ALA A 80 -8.27 -5.68 1.47
C ALA A 80 -8.90 -7.03 1.11
N LYS A 81 -8.60 -7.60 -0.07
CA LYS A 81 -9.07 -8.93 -0.45
C LYS A 81 -8.58 -10.01 0.52
N VAL A 82 -7.29 -9.99 0.85
CA VAL A 82 -6.68 -10.97 1.76
C VAL A 82 -7.25 -10.84 3.17
N VAL A 83 -7.39 -9.60 3.68
CA VAL A 83 -7.96 -9.36 5.02
C VAL A 83 -9.42 -9.81 5.09
N VAL A 84 -10.23 -9.52 4.07
CA VAL A 84 -11.62 -9.99 4.01
C VAL A 84 -11.68 -11.51 3.95
N GLN A 85 -10.80 -12.16 3.19
CA GLN A 85 -10.75 -13.62 3.11
C GLN A 85 -10.44 -14.24 4.48
N ASP A 86 -9.38 -13.77 5.16
CA ASP A 86 -9.01 -14.23 6.51
C ASP A 86 -10.17 -14.07 7.52
N LEU A 87 -10.82 -12.90 7.50
CA LEU A 87 -11.90 -12.60 8.43
C LEU A 87 -13.16 -13.39 8.09
N LYS A 88 -13.47 -13.59 6.81
CA LYS A 88 -14.65 -14.34 6.37
C LYS A 88 -14.50 -15.83 6.65
N GLU A 89 -13.30 -16.38 6.52
CA GLU A 89 -13.01 -17.77 6.89
C GLU A 89 -13.28 -18.02 8.38
N LYS A 90 -12.97 -17.03 9.25
CA LYS A 90 -13.15 -17.16 10.70
C LYS A 90 -14.55 -16.79 11.21
N TYR A 91 -15.20 -15.79 10.60
CA TYR A 91 -16.44 -15.20 11.12
C TYR A 91 -17.63 -15.31 10.17
N GLY A 92 -17.44 -15.83 8.96
CA GLY A 92 -18.50 -16.02 7.97
C GLY A 92 -19.28 -14.73 7.69
N ASP A 93 -20.60 -14.84 7.72
CA ASP A 93 -21.52 -13.73 7.42
C ASP A 93 -21.59 -12.68 8.53
N LYS A 94 -21.16 -13.02 9.76
CA LYS A 94 -21.13 -12.08 10.90
C LYS A 94 -20.11 -10.95 10.70
N LEU A 95 -19.15 -11.14 9.79
CA LEU A 95 -18.12 -10.15 9.48
C LEU A 95 -18.71 -8.78 9.14
N LYS A 96 -19.82 -8.72 8.39
CA LYS A 96 -20.46 -7.46 8.03
C LYS A 96 -20.87 -6.66 9.27
N CYS A 97 -21.52 -7.32 10.22
CA CYS A 97 -21.95 -6.70 11.47
C CYS A 97 -20.75 -6.31 12.33
N MET A 98 -19.74 -7.17 12.43
CA MET A 98 -18.51 -6.90 13.20
C MET A 98 -17.75 -5.65 12.73
N LEU A 99 -17.76 -5.34 11.43
CA LEU A 99 -17.11 -4.14 10.89
C LEU A 99 -17.80 -2.84 11.30
N LEU A 100 -19.11 -2.89 11.56
CA LEU A 100 -19.91 -1.74 12.00
C LEU A 100 -19.97 -1.64 13.53
N GLU A 101 -19.83 -2.76 14.22
CA GLU A 101 -19.88 -2.87 15.66
C GLU A 101 -18.83 -1.98 16.35
N GLN A 102 -19.22 -1.30 17.44
CA GLN A 102 -18.35 -0.41 18.22
C GLN A 102 -17.83 -1.05 19.50
N ASN A 103 -18.16 -2.32 19.72
CA ASN A 103 -17.58 -3.14 20.77
C ASN A 103 -16.04 -3.21 20.64
N VAL A 104 -15.35 -2.94 21.75
CA VAL A 104 -13.88 -2.82 21.79
C VAL A 104 -13.20 -4.13 21.41
N ASP A 105 -13.72 -5.28 21.83
CA ASP A 105 -13.13 -6.59 21.58
C ASP A 105 -13.29 -7.01 20.12
N VAL A 106 -14.49 -6.80 19.57
CA VAL A 106 -14.80 -7.07 18.16
C VAL A 106 -13.92 -6.21 17.25
N GLU A 107 -13.77 -4.93 17.59
CA GLU A 107 -12.95 -4.02 16.83
C GLU A 107 -11.45 -4.35 16.94
N ALA A 108 -10.98 -4.76 18.11
CA ALA A 108 -9.59 -5.20 18.32
C ALA A 108 -9.23 -6.38 17.42
N ILE A 109 -10.16 -7.32 17.20
CA ILE A 109 -9.98 -8.44 16.27
C ILE A 109 -9.76 -7.93 14.83
N VAL A 110 -10.66 -7.09 14.32
CA VAL A 110 -10.56 -6.55 12.95
C VAL A 110 -9.26 -5.78 12.77
N VAL A 111 -8.94 -4.91 13.74
CA VAL A 111 -7.71 -4.11 13.77
C VAL A 111 -6.47 -5.01 13.81
N PHE A 112 -6.47 -6.08 14.59
CA PHE A 112 -5.37 -7.03 14.65
C PHE A 112 -5.09 -7.70 13.30
N HIS A 113 -6.13 -8.21 12.64
CA HIS A 113 -5.98 -8.85 11.33
C HIS A 113 -5.47 -7.86 10.27
N LEU A 114 -6.03 -6.64 10.26
CA LEU A 114 -5.61 -5.60 9.35
C LEU A 114 -4.14 -5.19 9.60
N ARG A 115 -3.77 -4.91 10.85
CA ARG A 115 -2.39 -4.58 11.23
C ARG A 115 -1.41 -5.67 10.83
N ARG A 116 -1.69 -6.92 11.20
CA ARG A 116 -0.83 -8.07 10.91
C ARG A 116 -0.55 -8.22 9.41
N ARG A 117 -1.57 -8.02 8.57
CA ARG A 117 -1.42 -8.13 7.10
C ARG A 117 -0.72 -6.91 6.51
N THR A 118 -1.00 -5.71 7.00
CA THR A 118 -0.30 -4.48 6.60
C THR A 118 1.19 -4.56 6.92
N GLU A 119 1.56 -4.97 8.13
CA GLU A 119 2.97 -5.12 8.54
C GLU A 119 3.71 -6.17 7.70
N LYS A 120 3.07 -7.31 7.41
CA LYS A 120 3.65 -8.32 6.51
C LYS A 120 3.91 -7.73 5.13
N LEU A 121 2.97 -6.96 4.58
CA LEU A 121 3.11 -6.32 3.28
C LEU A 121 4.24 -5.28 3.26
N PHE A 122 4.38 -4.50 4.33
CA PHE A 122 5.44 -3.50 4.47
C PHE A 122 6.82 -4.20 4.49
N LYS A 123 6.96 -5.27 5.29
CA LYS A 123 8.19 -6.09 5.34
C LYS A 123 8.51 -6.75 4.00
N GLN A 124 7.52 -7.25 3.26
CA GLN A 124 7.74 -7.84 1.94
C GLN A 124 8.18 -6.79 0.92
N THR A 125 7.62 -5.58 0.98
CA THR A 125 8.01 -4.47 0.09
C THR A 125 9.47 -4.08 0.35
N LYS A 126 9.91 -4.04 1.62
CA LYS A 126 11.32 -3.85 1.99
C LYS A 126 12.23 -4.92 1.38
N LYS A 127 11.86 -6.20 1.52
CA LYS A 127 12.67 -7.30 0.96
C LYS A 127 12.80 -7.17 -0.56
N SER A 128 11.70 -6.93 -1.28
CA SER A 128 11.73 -6.82 -2.75
C SER A 128 12.65 -5.71 -3.27
N SER A 129 12.71 -4.56 -2.58
CA SER A 129 13.60 -3.46 -2.95
C SER A 129 15.08 -3.85 -2.85
N ASN A 130 15.45 -4.58 -1.81
CA ASN A 130 16.85 -5.01 -1.60
C ASN A 130 17.30 -6.01 -2.67
N TRP A 131 16.44 -6.94 -3.08
CA TRP A 131 16.79 -7.90 -4.14
C TRP A 131 16.96 -7.22 -5.51
N ALA A 132 16.10 -6.26 -5.84
CA ALA A 132 16.22 -5.52 -7.10
C ALA A 132 17.53 -4.71 -7.19
N LEU A 133 17.97 -4.12 -6.08
CA LEU A 133 19.28 -3.45 -5.99
C LEU A 133 20.42 -4.45 -6.18
N SER A 134 20.38 -5.60 -5.49
CA SER A 134 21.42 -6.62 -5.63
C SER A 134 21.52 -7.20 -7.05
N PHE A 135 20.40 -7.43 -7.75
CA PHE A 135 20.44 -7.89 -9.15
C PHE A 135 21.02 -6.83 -10.09
N THR A 136 20.73 -5.55 -9.85
CA THR A 136 21.28 -4.46 -10.66
C THR A 136 22.79 -4.34 -10.46
N GLU A 137 23.28 -4.43 -9.22
CA GLU A 137 24.71 -4.41 -8.91
C GLU A 137 25.45 -5.60 -9.53
N ILE A 138 24.90 -6.82 -9.41
CA ILE A 138 25.48 -8.02 -10.02
C ILE A 138 25.52 -7.89 -11.54
N TYR A 139 24.44 -7.39 -12.17
CA TYR A 139 24.40 -7.22 -13.62
C TYR A 139 25.42 -6.18 -14.12
N CYS A 140 25.58 -5.07 -13.40
CA CYS A 140 26.62 -4.07 -13.70
C CYS A 140 28.04 -4.65 -13.58
N LEU A 141 28.31 -5.48 -12.57
CA LEU A 141 29.60 -6.13 -12.42
C LEU A 141 29.88 -7.11 -13.58
N ILE A 142 28.89 -7.93 -13.93
CA ILE A 142 29.02 -8.89 -15.04
C ILE A 142 29.23 -8.14 -16.37
N SER A 143 28.45 -7.09 -16.65
CA SER A 143 28.58 -6.33 -17.89
C SER A 143 29.93 -5.61 -17.98
N PHE A 144 30.43 -5.07 -16.86
CA PHE A 144 31.76 -4.47 -16.78
C PHE A 144 32.87 -5.49 -17.06
N VAL A 145 32.80 -6.68 -16.46
CA VAL A 145 33.78 -7.76 -16.70
C VAL A 145 33.79 -8.18 -18.17
N ILE A 146 32.61 -8.35 -18.78
CA ILE A 146 32.49 -8.68 -20.20
C ILE A 146 33.11 -7.57 -21.07
N PHE A 147 32.80 -6.31 -20.76
CA PHE A 147 33.33 -5.15 -21.50
C PHE A 147 34.86 -5.05 -21.43
N VAL A 148 35.44 -5.17 -20.23
CA VAL A 148 36.90 -5.16 -20.04
C VAL A 148 37.56 -6.34 -20.76
N SER A 149 36.96 -7.54 -20.66
CA SER A 149 37.48 -8.73 -21.34
C SER A 149 37.45 -8.57 -22.86
N ALA A 150 36.36 -8.03 -23.42
CA ALA A 150 36.25 -7.75 -24.84
C ALA A 150 37.27 -6.69 -25.30
N ALA A 151 37.49 -5.64 -24.51
CA ALA A 151 38.50 -4.62 -24.80
C ALA A 151 39.92 -5.20 -24.81
N LEU A 152 40.27 -6.05 -23.84
CA LEU A 152 41.58 -6.71 -23.78
C LEU A 152 41.82 -7.66 -24.97
N ILE A 153 40.80 -8.43 -25.37
CA ILE A 153 40.88 -9.30 -26.55
C ILE A 153 41.11 -8.45 -27.80
N PHE A 154 40.36 -7.35 -27.95
CA PHE A 154 40.49 -6.46 -29.10
C PHE A 154 41.89 -5.81 -29.17
N SER A 155 42.46 -5.42 -28.02
CA SER A 155 43.83 -4.88 -27.95
C SER A 155 44.93 -5.91 -28.25
N PHE A 156 44.66 -7.21 -28.15
CA PHE A 156 45.63 -8.27 -28.49
C PHE A 156 45.56 -8.70 -29.96
N VAL A 157 44.44 -8.44 -30.63
CA VAL A 157 44.19 -8.85 -32.02
C VAL A 157 44.59 -7.76 -33.03
N LEU A 158 44.80 -6.53 -32.56
CA LEU A 158 45.25 -5.38 -33.36
C LEU A 158 46.78 -5.21 -33.28
#